data_AF-A0A6S6P4L4-F1
#
_entry.id   AF-A0A6S6P4L4-F1
#
_cell.length_a   1.000
_cell.length_b   1.000
_cell.length_c   1.000
_cell.angle_alpha   90.00
_cell.angle_beta   90.00
_cell.angle_gamma   90.00
#
_symmetry.space_group_name_H-M   'P 1'
#
loop_
_entity.id
_entity.type
_entity.pdbx_description
1 polymer ?
#
loop_
_entity_poly.entity_id
_entity_poly.type
_entity_poly.pdbx_seq_one_letter_code
_entity_poly.pdbx_strand_id
1 'polypeptide(L)' 'MAGNNDPDISDVIVPTEEVHPDRREHAKEPRPIDDDEMARRAQHERDVTGADKPDNGV' A
#
# COMPACT_ATOMS: atom_id res chain seq x y z
N MET A 1 29.00 39.42 -0.47
CA MET A 1 27.94 38.67 0.23
C MET A 1 27.95 37.27 -0.34
N ALA A 2 28.58 36.32 0.36
CA ALA A 2 28.47 34.90 0.00
C ALA A 2 27.07 34.46 0.40
N GLY A 3 26.22 34.16 -0.58
CA GLY A 3 24.89 33.62 -0.33
C GLY A 3 25.03 32.22 0.23
N ASN A 4 24.43 31.98 1.39
CA ASN A 4 24.39 30.67 2.01
C ASN A 4 23.71 29.69 1.03
N ASN A 5 24.40 28.61 0.70
CA ASN A 5 23.96 27.59 -0.25
C ASN A 5 23.24 26.46 0.51
N ASP A 6 22.42 26.84 1.48
CA ASP A 6 21.68 25.92 2.33
C ASP A 6 20.33 25.62 1.65
N PRO A 7 20.04 24.36 1.32
CA PRO A 7 18.78 24.01 0.67
C PRO A 7 17.60 24.31 1.60
N ASP A 8 16.65 25.08 1.09
CA ASP A 8 15.41 25.47 1.79
C ASP A 8 14.23 24.61 1.28
N ILE A 9 13.13 24.58 2.03
CA ILE A 9 11.89 23.88 1.63
C ILE A 9 11.26 24.46 0.36
N SER A 10 11.73 25.61 -0.10
CA SER A 10 11.40 26.20 -1.38
C SER A 10 12.16 25.57 -2.56
N ASP A 11 13.22 24.80 -2.31
CA ASP A 11 14.00 24.06 -3.30
C ASP A 11 13.35 22.71 -3.67
N VAL A 12 12.03 22.70 -3.86
CA VAL A 12 11.28 21.51 -4.27
C VAL A 12 11.14 21.43 -5.79
N ILE A 13 11.29 20.23 -6.33
CA ILE A 13 11.05 19.97 -7.76
C ILE A 13 9.54 20.06 -8.03
N VAL A 14 9.15 20.96 -8.94
CA VAL A 14 7.76 21.06 -9.40
C VAL A 14 7.48 19.88 -10.34
N PRO A 15 6.44 19.05 -10.08
CA PRO A 15 6.04 18.00 -10.99
C PRO A 15 5.68 18.58 -12.37
N THR A 16 6.23 18.01 -13.42
CA THR A 16 5.98 18.45 -14.82
C THR A 16 4.82 17.71 -15.48
N GLU A 17 4.27 16.69 -14.82
CA GLU A 17 3.20 15.85 -15.34
C GLU A 17 1.82 16.41 -14.98
N GLU A 18 0.90 16.36 -15.92
CA GLU A 18 -0.49 16.76 -15.71
C GLU A 18 -1.27 15.65 -14.98
N VAL A 19 -1.98 16.00 -13.90
CA VAL A 19 -2.82 15.05 -13.18
C VAL A 19 -4.05 14.73 -14.03
N HIS A 20 -4.08 13.53 -14.59
CA HIS A 20 -5.28 12.99 -15.22
C HIS A 20 -6.04 12.15 -14.20
N PRO A 21 -7.20 12.62 -13.67
CA PRO A 21 -8.00 11.80 -12.79
C PRO A 21 -8.50 10.59 -13.57
N ASP A 22 -8.00 9.41 -13.22
CA ASP A 22 -8.53 8.17 -13.73
C ASP A 22 -9.90 7.93 -13.10
N ARG A 23 -10.95 8.33 -13.83
CA ARG A 23 -12.34 8.11 -13.46
C ARG A 23 -12.86 6.75 -13.94
N ARG A 24 -12.01 5.96 -14.59
CA ARG A 24 -12.44 4.69 -15.19
C ARG A 24 -12.40 3.61 -14.14
N GLU A 25 -11.32 3.42 -13.38
CA GLU A 25 -11.25 2.33 -12.39
C GLU A 25 -10.34 2.63 -11.18
N HIS A 26 -10.85 3.41 -10.22
CA HIS A 26 -10.42 3.28 -8.81
C HIS A 26 -11.46 2.55 -7.96
N ALA A 27 -12.26 1.72 -8.60
CA ALA A 27 -13.02 0.69 -7.92
C ALA A 27 -12.06 -0.46 -7.55
N LYS A 28 -11.11 -0.21 -6.62
CA LYS A 28 -11.03 -1.19 -5.54
C LYS A 28 -12.39 -1.07 -4.90
N GLU A 29 -13.38 -1.81 -5.39
CA GLU A 29 -14.65 -1.84 -4.70
C GLU A 29 -14.30 -2.16 -3.25
N PRO A 30 -14.65 -1.30 -2.28
CA PRO A 30 -14.89 -1.82 -0.96
C PRO A 30 -16.24 -2.53 -1.07
N ARG A 31 -16.32 -3.59 -1.90
CA ARG A 31 -17.39 -4.56 -1.77
C ARG A 31 -17.15 -5.10 -0.37
N PRO A 32 -18.09 -4.94 0.58
CA PRO A 32 -18.01 -5.67 1.82
C PRO A 32 -17.83 -7.13 1.43
N ILE A 33 -16.70 -7.71 1.79
CA ILE A 33 -16.51 -9.14 1.65
C ILE A 33 -17.50 -9.78 2.62
N ASP A 34 -18.26 -10.76 2.14
CA ASP A 34 -19.08 -11.55 3.04
C ASP A 34 -18.18 -12.36 4.00
N ASP A 35 -18.79 -12.87 5.06
CA ASP A 35 -18.06 -13.60 6.11
C ASP A 35 -17.39 -14.86 5.55
N ASP A 36 -17.96 -15.49 4.52
CA ASP A 36 -17.41 -16.67 3.87
C ASP A 36 -16.11 -16.33 3.09
N GLU A 37 -16.12 -15.24 2.33
CA GLU A 37 -14.95 -14.73 1.62
C GLU A 37 -13.86 -14.28 2.60
N MET A 38 -14.25 -13.67 3.71
CA MET A 38 -13.32 -13.30 4.78
C MET A 38 -12.67 -14.53 5.41
N ALA A 39 -13.45 -15.57 5.71
CA ALA A 39 -12.96 -16.83 6.26
C ALA A 39 -11.99 -17.54 5.29
N ARG A 40 -12.30 -17.54 3.99
CA ARG A 40 -11.45 -18.11 2.95
C ARG A 40 -10.08 -17.42 2.87
N ARG A 41 -10.06 -16.08 2.93
CA ARG A 41 -8.81 -15.30 2.94
C ARG A 41 -7.99 -15.56 4.18
N ALA A 42 -8.63 -15.59 5.35
CA ALA A 42 -7.96 -15.88 6.61
C ALA A 42 -7.33 -17.28 6.59
N GLN A 43 -8.03 -18.30 6.09
CA GLN A 43 -7.48 -19.65 5.99
C GLN A 43 -6.29 -19.70 5.03
N HIS A 44 -6.41 -19.08 3.86
CA HIS A 44 -5.31 -19.01 2.90
C HIS A 44 -4.05 -18.38 3.49
N GLU A 45 -4.21 -17.31 4.26
CA GLU A 45 -3.09 -16.64 4.93
C GLU A 45 -2.44 -17.53 5.99
N ARG A 46 -3.22 -18.28 6.78
CA ARG A 46 -2.69 -19.26 7.74
C ARG A 46 -1.91 -20.38 7.06
N ASP A 47 -2.39 -20.87 5.92
CA ASP A 47 -1.73 -21.93 5.16
C ASP A 47 -0.36 -21.47 4.63
N VAL A 48 -0.30 -20.24 4.11
CA VAL A 48 0.92 -19.62 3.56
C VAL A 48 1.93 -19.32 4.65
N THR A 49 1.47 -18.74 5.76
CA THR A 49 2.35 -18.35 6.88
C THR A 49 2.73 -19.54 7.77
N GLY A 50 2.00 -20.65 7.67
CA GLY A 50 2.16 -21.77 8.58
C GLY A 50 1.77 -21.42 10.02
N ALA A 51 0.91 -20.41 10.22
CA ALA A 51 0.50 -19.94 11.56
C ALA A 51 -0.11 -21.05 12.43
N ASP A 52 -0.73 -22.06 11.80
CA ASP A 52 -1.32 -23.22 12.49
C ASP A 52 -0.36 -24.43 12.56
N LYS A 53 0.85 -24.34 11.99
CA LYS A 53 1.86 -25.39 12.16
C LYS A 53 2.53 -25.20 13.52
N PRO A 54 2.79 -26.28 14.28
CA PRO A 54 3.62 -26.17 15.46
C PRO A 54 4.96 -25.56 15.04
N ASP A 55 5.47 -24.64 15.84
CA ASP A 55 6.84 -24.15 15.73
C ASP A 55 7.76 -25.37 15.93
N ASN A 56 8.10 -26.02 14.83
CA ASN A 56 9.13 -27.05 14.81
C ASN A 56 10.45 -26.29 14.92
N GLY A 57 10.76 -25.85 16.15
CA GLY A 57 12.02 -25.23 16.49
C GLY A 57 13.16 -26.11 15.99
N VAL A 58 13.86 -25.61 14.97
CA VAL A 58 15.15 -26.12 14.48
C VAL A 58 16.20 -25.09 14.84
#